data_AF-A0A9D4HY43-F1
#
_entry.id   AF-A0A9D4HY43-F1
#
_cell.length_a   1.000
_cell.length_b   1.000
_cell.length_c   1.000
_cell.angle_alpha   90.00
_cell.angle_beta   90.00
_cell.angle_gamma   90.00
#
_symmetry.space_group_name_H-M   'P 1'
#
loop_
_entity.id
_entity.type
_entity.pdbx_description
1 polymer ?
#
loop_
_entity_poly.entity_id
_entity_poly.type
_entity_poly.pdbx_seq_one_letter_code
_entity_poly.pdbx_strand_id
1 'polypeptide(L)'
;MNGGVLAGDVTDILLHYVTPFSLGIETMGGIISRLINRNTTIPTKISQVYSTAAEGQTTVEIMVVQGESKIATHNKLLGQFMLSGIPPMPRGVLQIE
;
A
#
# COMPACT_ATOMS: atom_id res chain seq x y z
N MET A 1 37.09 22.47 25.40
CA MET A 1 38.04 21.35 25.23
C MET A 1 37.22 20.07 25.33
N ASN A 2 36.64 19.61 24.22
CA ASN A 2 37.20 18.62 23.28
C ASN A 2 37.57 17.30 23.98
N GLY A 3 36.68 16.32 23.86
CA GLY A 3 36.86 14.96 24.34
C GLY A 3 36.48 13.94 23.26
N GLY A 4 37.36 13.79 22.27
CA GLY A 4 37.63 12.52 21.58
C GLY A 4 36.53 11.88 20.74
N VAL A 5 36.33 12.39 19.51
CA VAL A 5 35.92 11.54 18.38
C VAL A 5 37.13 11.47 17.45
N LEU A 6 37.97 10.44 17.62
CA LEU A 6 39.10 10.18 16.74
C LEU A 6 39.05 8.73 16.27
N ALA A 7 38.92 8.61 14.95
CA ALA A 7 39.50 7.57 14.10
C ALA A 7 39.13 6.11 14.38
N GLY A 8 38.04 5.67 13.77
CA GLY A 8 37.79 4.27 13.42
C GLY A 8 36.55 4.25 12.55
N ASP A 9 36.67 3.79 11.31
CA ASP A 9 35.64 3.75 10.28
C ASP A 9 34.22 3.77 10.86
N VAL A 10 33.55 4.92 10.76
CA VAL A 10 32.10 4.91 10.83
C VAL A 10 31.67 4.31 9.50
N THR A 11 31.71 2.98 9.41
CA THR A 11 30.99 2.22 8.39
C THR A 11 29.61 2.83 8.31
N ASP A 12 29.27 3.32 7.11
CA ASP A 12 28.00 3.92 6.73
C ASP A 12 26.93 3.75 7.80
N ILE A 13 26.51 4.85 8.42
CA ILE A 13 25.18 4.88 9.03
C ILE A 13 24.21 4.64 7.87
N LEU A 14 23.97 3.38 7.55
CA LEU A 14 22.90 2.94 6.69
C LEU A 14 21.64 3.30 7.46
N LEU A 15 21.12 4.50 7.21
CA LEU A 15 19.83 4.90 7.71
C LEU A 15 18.84 3.93 7.07
N HIS A 16 18.39 2.96 7.86
CA HIS A 16 17.47 1.91 7.44
C HIS A 16 16.09 2.56 7.28
N TYR A 17 15.86 3.19 6.14
CA TYR A 17 14.55 3.71 5.82
C TYR A 17 13.65 2.53 5.47
N VAL A 18 12.82 2.12 6.42
CA VAL A 18 11.84 1.05 6.23
C VAL A 18 10.43 1.55 6.54
N THR A 19 9.43 0.93 5.92
CA THR A 19 8.03 1.21 6.24
C THR A 19 7.70 0.79 7.69
N PRO A 20 7.11 1.67 8.52
CA PRO A 20 6.80 1.31 9.92
C PRO A 20 5.62 0.33 10.04
N PHE A 21 4.73 0.33 9.05
CA PHE A 21 3.52 -0.50 9.00
C PHE A 21 3.28 -0.97 7.57
N SER A 22 2.51 -2.04 7.42
CA SER A 22 2.07 -2.51 6.12
C SER A 22 1.11 -1.52 5.46
N LEU A 23 1.26 -1.36 4.15
CA LEU A 23 0.38 -0.57 3.28
C LEU A 23 -0.37 -1.52 2.35
N GLY A 24 -1.64 -1.25 2.15
CA GLY A 24 -2.47 -2.05 1.27
C GLY A 24 -3.70 -1.29 0.83
N ILE A 25 -4.53 -1.99 0.07
CA ILE A 25 -5.83 -1.47 -0.33
C ILE A 25 -6.95 -2.36 0.18
N GLU A 26 -8.11 -1.75 0.39
CA GLU A 26 -9.33 -2.51 0.67
C GLU A 26 -9.82 -3.24 -0.57
N THR A 27 -10.18 -4.50 -0.40
CA THR A 27 -10.82 -5.33 -1.42
C THR A 27 -12.26 -5.64 -1.03
N MET A 28 -13.02 -6.18 -2.00
CA MET A 28 -14.38 -6.64 -1.76
C MET A 28 -14.45 -7.56 -0.53
N GLY A 29 -15.36 -7.24 0.40
CA GLY A 29 -15.52 -7.97 1.66
C GLY A 29 -14.86 -7.31 2.88
N GLY A 30 -14.34 -6.08 2.74
CA GLY A 30 -13.79 -5.32 3.87
C GLY A 30 -12.45 -5.85 4.37
N ILE A 31 -11.73 -6.59 3.51
CA ILE A 31 -10.42 -7.18 3.81
C ILE A 31 -9.33 -6.40 3.09
N ILE A 32 -8.20 -6.19 3.77
CA ILE A 32 -7.02 -5.57 3.18
C ILE A 32 -6.25 -6.57 2.31
N SER A 33 -5.96 -6.18 1.08
CA SER A 33 -4.89 -6.76 0.27
C SER A 33 -3.61 -5.96 0.52
N ARG A 34 -2.65 -6.56 1.23
CA ARG A 34 -1.37 -5.90 1.53
C ARG A 34 -0.49 -5.89 0.30
N LEU A 35 0.01 -4.70 -0.04
CA LEU A 35 0.92 -4.49 -1.14
C LEU A 35 2.35 -4.42 -0.60
N ILE A 36 2.62 -3.48 0.31
CA ILE A 36 3.93 -3.28 0.93
C ILE A 36 3.84 -3.74 2.38
N ASN A 37 4.67 -4.71 2.78
CA ASN A 37 4.70 -5.16 4.17
C ASN A 37 5.44 -4.15 5.06
N ARG A 38 5.20 -4.21 6.37
CA ARG A 38 6.04 -3.51 7.35
C ARG A 38 7.50 -3.94 7.21
N ASN A 39 8.40 -3.04 7.60
CA ASN A 39 9.84 -3.19 7.53
C ASN A 39 10.38 -3.39 6.09
N THR A 40 9.64 -2.98 5.06
CA THR A 40 10.15 -2.96 3.68
C THR A 40 11.03 -1.73 3.47
N THR A 41 12.23 -1.92 2.95
CA THR A 41 13.17 -0.85 2.60
C THR A 41 12.56 0.12 1.58
N ILE A 42 12.68 1.42 1.82
CA ILE A 42 12.30 2.48 0.89
C ILE A 42 13.56 3.10 0.25
N PRO A 43 13.50 3.51 -1.03
CA PRO A 43 12.33 3.56 -1.92
C PRO A 43 11.90 2.17 -2.43
N THR A 44 10.58 1.95 -2.53
CA THR A 44 10.00 0.74 -3.12
C THR A 44 8.75 1.07 -3.94
N LYS A 45 8.45 0.25 -4.95
CA LYS A 45 7.25 0.36 -5.79
C LYS A 45 6.66 -1.04 -5.98
N ILE A 46 5.35 -1.15 -5.84
CA ILE A 46 4.58 -2.37 -6.12
C ILE A 46 3.40 -1.99 -7.00
N SER A 47 3.15 -2.78 -8.04
CA SER A 47 1.97 -2.71 -8.89
C SER A 47 1.16 -3.99 -8.69
N GLN A 48 -0.16 -3.87 -8.65
CA GLN A 48 -1.04 -5.03 -8.64
C GLN A 48 -2.29 -4.74 -9.45
N VAL A 49 -2.66 -5.70 -10.29
CA VAL A 49 -3.83 -5.58 -11.15
C VAL A 49 -5.09 -6.01 -10.38
N TYR A 50 -6.08 -5.13 -10.36
CA TYR A 50 -7.41 -5.38 -9.81
C TYR A 50 -8.47 -5.42 -10.92
N SER A 51 -9.64 -5.96 -10.59
CA SER A 51 -10.78 -6.06 -11.49
C SER A 51 -12.08 -5.71 -10.79
N THR A 52 -13.13 -5.49 -11.57
CA THR A 52 -14.48 -5.23 -11.05
C THR A 52 -14.98 -6.39 -10.17
N ALA A 53 -15.64 -6.02 -9.09
CA ALA A 53 -16.25 -6.94 -8.13
C ALA A 53 -17.62 -7.47 -8.60
N ALA A 54 -18.32 -6.71 -9.46
CA ALA A 54 -19.65 -7.04 -9.96
C ALA A 54 -19.77 -6.84 -11.48
N GLU A 55 -20.75 -7.53 -12.09
CA GLU A 55 -21.11 -7.31 -13.49
C GLU A 55 -21.73 -5.94 -13.71
N GLY A 56 -21.36 -5.28 -14.80
CA GLY A 56 -21.87 -3.94 -15.13
C GLY A 56 -21.39 -2.85 -14.16
N GLN A 57 -20.39 -3.12 -13.33
CA GLN A 57 -19.82 -2.13 -12.42
C GLN A 57 -19.17 -0.97 -13.20
N THR A 58 -19.74 0.23 -13.05
CA THR A 58 -19.30 1.44 -13.76
C THR A 58 -18.34 2.33 -12.95
N THR A 59 -18.17 2.00 -11.66
CA THR A 59 -17.34 2.74 -10.72
C THR A 59 -16.56 1.77 -9.84
N VAL A 60 -15.28 2.02 -9.64
CA VAL A 60 -14.41 1.28 -8.71
C VAL A 60 -13.90 2.24 -7.65
N GLU A 61 -14.00 1.81 -6.40
CA GLU A 61 -13.52 2.55 -5.24
C GLU A 61 -12.26 1.86 -4.69
N ILE A 62 -11.20 2.64 -4.49
CA ILE A 62 -9.90 2.17 -4.01
C ILE A 62 -9.61 2.93 -2.72
N MET A 63 -9.64 2.21 -1.60
CA MET A 63 -9.27 2.75 -0.29
C MET A 63 -7.87 2.30 0.07
N VAL A 64 -6.95 3.24 0.26
CA VAL A 64 -5.58 2.97 0.68
C VAL A 64 -5.51 3.04 2.20
N VAL A 65 -5.02 1.97 2.82
CA VAL A 65 -4.98 1.81 4.27
C VAL A 65 -3.59 1.41 4.76
N GLN A 66 -3.28 1.76 6.01
CA GLN A 66 -2.04 1.41 6.71
C GLN A 66 -2.36 0.67 8.00
N GLY A 67 -1.79 -0.53 8.17
CA GLY A 67 -1.91 -1.32 9.41
C GLY A 67 -1.80 -2.83 9.22
N GLU A 68 -1.90 -3.55 10.34
CA GLU A 68 -1.63 -5.00 10.43
C GLU A 68 -2.90 -5.83 10.65
N SER A 69 -4.07 -5.20 10.79
CA SER A 69 -5.34 -5.92 10.86
C SER A 69 -5.70 -6.48 9.49
N LYS A 70 -6.39 -7.63 9.45
CA LYS A 70 -6.98 -8.15 8.20
C LYS A 70 -8.24 -7.39 7.79
N ILE A 71 -8.95 -6.82 8.75
CA ILE A 71 -10.18 -6.04 8.53
C ILE A 71 -9.80 -4.60 8.22
N ALA A 72 -10.23 -4.09 7.07
CA ALA A 72 -9.83 -2.77 6.56
C ALA A 72 -10.20 -1.62 7.51
N THR A 73 -11.39 -1.67 8.10
CA THR A 73 -11.89 -0.64 9.04
C THR A 73 -11.12 -0.55 10.36
N HIS A 74 -10.34 -1.57 10.71
CA HIS A 74 -9.44 -1.57 11.88
C HIS A 74 -8.05 -1.00 11.57
N ASN A 75 -7.79 -0.65 10.32
CA ASN A 75 -6.54 -0.01 9.89
C ASN A 75 -6.76 1.49 9.67
N LYS A 76 -5.66 2.24 9.57
CA LYS A 76 -5.71 3.68 9.32
C LYS A 76 -5.96 3.95 7.84
N LEU A 77 -7.06 4.63 7.50
CA LEU A 77 -7.28 5.14 6.15
C LEU A 77 -6.26 6.24 5.84
N LEU A 78 -5.57 6.10 4.71
CA LEU A 78 -4.62 7.08 4.18
C LEU A 78 -5.22 7.90 3.06
N GLY A 79 -6.10 7.31 2.25
CA GLY A 79 -6.74 7.98 1.13
C GLY A 79 -7.78 7.10 0.45
N GLN A 80 -8.60 7.73 -0.36
CA GLN A 80 -9.68 7.10 -1.12
C GLN A 80 -9.67 7.68 -2.53
N PHE A 81 -9.73 6.81 -3.51
CA PHE A 81 -9.76 7.15 -4.92
C PHE A 81 -10.96 6.47 -5.55
N MET A 82 -11.65 7.17 -6.44
CA MET A 82 -12.79 6.63 -7.16
C MET A 82 -12.51 6.75 -8.65
N LEU A 83 -12.53 5.62 -9.34
CA LEU A 83 -12.47 5.55 -10.78
C LEU A 83 -13.90 5.36 -11.30
N SER A 84 -14.44 6.38 -11.96
CA SER A 84 -15.77 6.35 -12.59
C SER A 84 -15.65 6.38 -14.11
N GLY A 85 -16.76 6.12 -14.81
CA GLY A 85 -16.81 6.13 -16.28
C GLY A 85 -16.38 4.83 -16.92
N ILE A 86 -16.35 3.73 -16.16
CA ILE A 86 -16.10 2.39 -16.70
C ILE A 86 -17.35 1.95 -17.48
N PRO A 87 -17.23 1.52 -18.74
CA PRO A 87 -18.36 0.98 -19.48
C PRO A 87 -18.84 -0.33 -18.82
N PRO A 88 -20.15 -0.63 -18.83
CA PRO A 88 -20.66 -1.89 -18.28
C PRO A 88 -19.99 -3.09 -18.95
N MET A 89 -19.23 -3.87 -18.18
CA MET A 89 -18.55 -5.08 -18.65
C MET A 89 -18.83 -6.26 -17.71
N PRO A 90 -18.69 -7.51 -18.19
CA PRO A 90 -18.70 -8.67 -17.31
C PRO A 90 -17.64 -8.56 -16.21
N ARG A 91 -17.93 -9.15 -15.06
CA ARG A 91 -17.01 -9.17 -13.91
C ARG A 91 -15.66 -9.76 -14.32
N GLY A 92 -14.56 -9.12 -13.92
CA GLY A 92 -13.21 -9.67 -14.14
C GLY A 92 -12.57 -9.35 -15.49
N VAL A 93 -13.29 -8.70 -16.42
CA VAL A 93 -12.74 -8.32 -17.74
C VAL A 93 -11.88 -7.07 -17.65
N LEU A 94 -12.28 -6.09 -16.84
CA LEU A 94 -11.52 -4.87 -16.64
C LEU A 94 -10.27 -5.15 -15.79
N GLN A 95 -9.12 -4.66 -16.25
CA GLN A 95 -7.86 -4.67 -15.52
C GLN A 95 -7.51 -3.23 -15.12
N ILE A 96 -7.26 -3.02 -13.83
CA ILE A 96 -6.87 -1.73 -13.23
C ILE A 96 -5.50 -1.93 -12.59
N GLU A 97 -4.47 -1.22 -13.04
CA GLU A 97 -3.12 -1.20 -12.45
C GLU A 97 -2.87 0.08 -11.65
#